data_AF-S7NL16-F1
#
_entry.id   AF-S7NL16-F1
#
_cell.length_a   1.000
_cell.length_b   1.000
_cell.length_c   1.000
_cell.angle_alpha   90.00
_cell.angle_beta   90.00
_cell.angle_gamma   90.00
#
_symmetry.space_group_name_H-M   'P 1'
#
loop_
_entity.id
_entity.type
_entity.pdbx_description
1 polymer ?
#
loop_
_entity_poly.entity_id
_entity_poly.type
_entity_poly.pdbx_seq_one_letter_code
_entity_poly.pdbx_strand_id
1 'polypeptide(L)' 'MEMFCCYGPVVPNGYGACYNPQPESILFCVSSFHSCPETSSTKFAKAVEDSLAEMGGLCSPPPTAASKPLVTKEKCH' A
#
# COMPACT_ATOMS: atom_id res chain seq x y z
N MET A 1 -11.04 12.69 16.82
CA MET A 1 -9.67 13.16 16.56
C MET A 1 -8.79 11.94 16.52
N GLU A 2 -8.10 11.71 15.41
CA GLU A 2 -7.20 10.56 15.27
C GLU A 2 -5.91 10.85 16.02
N MET A 3 -5.55 9.98 16.97
CA MET A 3 -4.28 10.04 17.66
C MET A 3 -3.28 9.20 16.87
N PHE A 4 -2.11 9.75 16.58
CA PHE A 4 -1.01 9.02 15.98
C PHE A 4 0.21 9.07 16.88
N CYS A 5 0.96 7.98 16.89
CA CYS A 5 2.25 7.89 17.55
C CYS A 5 3.34 7.82 16.48
N CYS A 6 4.48 8.43 16.75
CA CYS A 6 5.65 8.35 15.88
C CYS A 6 6.93 8.40 16.72
N TYR A 7 7.99 7.80 16.18
CA TYR A 7 9.32 7.81 16.77
C TYR A 7 10.37 7.71 15.67
N GLY A 8 11.61 8.09 15.99
CA GLY A 8 12.75 7.98 15.08
C GLY A 8 13.31 6.56 15.00
N PRO A 9 14.19 6.26 14.02
CA PRO A 9 14.90 4.99 13.96
C PRO A 9 15.78 4.78 15.21
N VAL A 10 15.96 3.52 15.61
CA VAL A 10 16.83 3.16 16.75
C VAL A 10 18.29 2.90 16.35
N VAL A 11 18.60 2.92 15.05
CA VAL A 11 19.95 2.79 14.48
C VAL A 11 20.15 3.77 13.32
N PRO A 12 21.39 4.22 13.03
CA PRO A 12 21.65 5.27 12.03
C PRO A 12 21.21 4.94 10.60
N ASN A 13 21.20 3.67 10.23
CA ASN A 13 20.82 3.15 8.90
C ASN A 13 19.46 2.42 8.91
N GLY A 14 18.61 2.72 9.88
CA GLY A 14 17.32 2.05 10.06
C GLY A 14 16.11 2.92 9.73
N TYR A 15 14.94 2.35 10.00
CA TYR A 15 13.65 3.02 9.94
C TYR A 15 12.96 2.99 11.31
N GLY A 16 12.15 4.00 11.61
CA GLY A 16 11.05 3.89 12.57
C GLY A 16 9.75 3.73 11.79
N ALA A 17 8.88 2.81 12.19
CA ALA A 17 7.61 2.57 11.51
C ALA A 17 6.52 2.24 12.55
N CYS A 18 5.75 3.26 12.93
CA CYS A 18 4.59 3.09 13.79
C CYS A 18 3.32 2.97 12.92
N TYR A 19 2.38 2.10 13.30
CA TYR A 19 1.13 1.95 12.57
C TYR A 19 -0.08 1.83 13.49
N ASN A 20 -1.24 2.29 13.01
CA ASN A 20 -2.51 2.23 13.72
C ASN A 20 -3.61 1.75 12.75
N PRO A 21 -3.95 0.44 12.75
CA PRO A 21 -5.01 -0.10 11.92
C PRO A 21 -6.38 0.42 12.35
N GLN A 22 -7.18 0.83 11.38
CA GLN A 22 -8.60 1.14 11.47
C GLN A 22 -9.38 0.10 10.64
N PRO A 23 -10.72 0.04 10.73
CA PRO A 23 -11.49 -0.98 10.02
C PRO A 23 -11.29 -0.95 8.48
N GLU A 24 -11.14 0.23 7.86
CA GLU A 24 -10.96 0.38 6.40
C GLU A 24 -9.61 0.98 5.98
N SER A 25 -8.73 1.34 6.92
CA SER A 25 -7.45 1.98 6.60
C SER A 25 -6.38 1.61 7.63
N ILE A 26 -5.11 1.86 7.29
CA ILE A 26 -4.01 1.72 8.25
C ILE A 26 -3.17 2.99 8.16
N LEU A 27 -3.09 3.74 9.26
CA LEU A 27 -2.21 4.91 9.34
C LEU A 27 -0.78 4.44 9.60
N PHE A 28 0.17 4.87 8.77
CA PHE A 28 1.61 4.63 8.98
C PHE A 28 2.36 5.94 9.24
N CYS A 29 3.24 5.94 10.24
CA CYS A 29 4.24 6.97 10.48
C CYS A 29 5.63 6.36 10.27
N VAL A 30 6.29 6.72 9.15
CA VAL A 30 7.61 6.21 8.76
C VAL A 30 8.67 7.30 8.93
N SER A 31 9.78 6.96 9.57
CA SER A 31 10.94 7.83 9.78
C SER A 31 12.24 7.14 9.34
N SER A 32 13.21 7.92 8.88
CA SER A 32 14.56 7.50 8.53
C SER A 32 15.52 8.69 8.73
N PHE A 33 16.82 8.44 8.82
CA PHE A 33 17.81 9.51 8.91
C PHE A 33 18.30 9.92 7.52
N HIS A 34 18.24 11.23 7.21
CA HIS A 34 18.74 11.77 5.94
C HIS A 34 20.23 11.54 5.70
N SER A 35 21.01 11.32 6.77
CA SER A 35 22.43 11.00 6.70
C SER A 35 22.72 9.63 6.11
N CYS A 36 21.75 8.71 6.08
CA CYS A 36 21.90 7.39 5.51
C CYS A 36 21.28 7.34 4.09
N PRO A 37 22.10 7.35 3.02
CA PRO A 37 21.61 7.39 1.63
C PRO A 37 20.88 6.11 1.20
N GLU A 38 21.07 5.00 1.94
CA GLU A 38 20.39 3.72 1.72
C GLU A 38 18.94 3.74 2.23
N THR A 39 18.60 4.69 3.11
CA THR A 39 17.24 4.81 3.67
C THR A 39 16.45 5.97 3.08
N SER A 40 15.13 5.80 2.95
CA SER A 40 14.22 6.88 2.57
C SER A 40 12.81 6.59 3.07
N SER A 41 12.31 7.39 4.01
CA SER A 41 10.93 7.25 4.52
C SER A 41 9.89 7.23 3.41
N THR A 42 10.03 8.09 2.40
CA THR A 42 9.10 8.18 1.27
C THR A 42 9.09 6.90 0.43
N LYS A 43 10.27 6.38 0.08
CA LYS A 43 10.37 5.13 -0.70
C LYS A 43 9.85 3.94 0.09
N PHE A 44 10.16 3.88 1.39
CA PHE A 44 9.68 2.82 2.27
C PHE A 44 8.16 2.87 2.44
N ALA A 45 7.57 4.05 2.65
CA ALA A 45 6.11 4.21 2.73
C ALA A 45 5.42 3.76 1.44
N LYS A 46 5.96 4.12 0.27
CA LYS A 46 5.44 3.66 -1.02
C LYS A 46 5.53 2.14 -1.16
N ALA A 47 6.66 1.55 -0.76
CA ALA A 47 6.85 0.10 -0.80
C ALA A 47 5.86 -0.64 0.12
N VAL A 48 5.56 -0.09 1.31
CA VAL A 48 4.54 -0.63 2.22
C VAL A 48 3.15 -0.58 1.58
N GLU A 49 2.77 0.55 0.98
CA GLU A 49 1.51 0.70 0.26
C GLU A 49 1.36 -0.34 -0.87
N ASP A 50 2.38 -0.47 -1.72
CA ASP A 50 2.39 -1.43 -2.84
C ASP A 50 2.32 -2.87 -2.33
N SER A 51 3.07 -3.20 -1.27
CA SER A 51 3.07 -4.53 -0.67
C SER A 51 1.70 -4.90 -0.09
N LEU A 52 1.02 -3.96 0.59
CA LEU A 52 -0.32 -4.18 1.13
C LEU A 52 -1.35 -4.38 0.00
N ALA A 53 -1.24 -3.60 -1.08
CA ALA A 53 -2.10 -3.75 -2.25
C ALA A 53 -1.89 -5.11 -2.95
N GLU A 54 -0.64 -5.54 -3.11
CA GLU A 54 -0.31 -6.85 -3.67
C GLU A 54 -0.85 -7.99 -2.80
N MET A 55 -0.61 -7.94 -1.48
CA MET A 55 -1.17 -8.92 -0.55
C MET A 55 -2.70 -8.95 -0.60
N GLY A 56 -3.35 -7.79 -0.72
CA GLY A 56 -4.80 -7.68 -0.92
C GLY A 56 -5.25 -8.37 -2.21
N GLY A 57 -4.52 -8.19 -3.30
CA GLY A 57 -4.76 -8.85 -4.58
C GLY A 57 -4.64 -10.38 -4.49
N LEU A 58 -3.61 -10.89 -3.81
CA LEU A 58 -3.40 -12.33 -3.62
C LEU A 58 -4.47 -12.99 -2.74
N CYS A 59 -4.99 -12.27 -1.75
CA CYS A 59 -6.08 -12.74 -0.90
C CYS A 59 -7.46 -12.62 -1.54
N SER A 60 -7.60 -11.81 -2.61
CA SER A 60 -8.86 -11.68 -3.33
C SER A 60 -9.15 -12.95 -4.15
N PRO A 61 -10.42 -13.36 -4.28
CA PRO A 61 -10.76 -14.48 -5.13
C PRO A 61 -10.29 -14.19 -6.57
N PRO A 62 -9.80 -15.21 -7.31
CA PRO A 62 -9.41 -15.02 -8.69
C PRO A 62 -10.60 -14.42 -9.48
N PRO A 63 -10.35 -13.48 -10.40
CA PRO A 63 -11.42 -12.93 -11.21
C PRO A 63 -12.11 -14.10 -11.93
N THR A 64 -13.37 -14.35 -11.56
CA THR A 64 -14.19 -15.37 -12.21
C THR A 64 -14.21 -15.07 -13.71
N ALA A 65 -13.81 -16.04 -14.52
CA ALA A 65 -13.89 -15.95 -15.98
C ALA A 65 -15.34 -15.87 -16.46
N ALA A 66 -15.96 -14.69 -16.36
CA ALA A 66 -17.22 -14.28 -16.97
C ALA A 66 -17.24 -12.75 -16.89
N SER A 67 -17.19 -11.97 -17.95
CA SER A 67 -17.91 -12.08 -19.22
C SER A 67 -17.11 -11.37 -20.34
N LYS A 68 -16.96 -12.04 -21.49
CA LYS A 68 -16.62 -11.33 -22.74
C LYS A 68 -17.78 -10.37 -23.06
N PRO A 69 -17.52 -9.14 -23.53
CA PRO A 69 -18.57 -8.33 -24.14
C PRO A 69 -19.13 -9.08 -25.36
N LEU A 70 -20.42 -9.38 -25.32
CA LEU A 70 -21.16 -9.82 -26.50
C LEU A 70 -21.14 -8.67 -27.52
N VAL A 71 -20.52 -8.90 -28.67
CA VAL A 71 -20.70 -8.06 -29.86
C VAL A 71 -22.15 -8.23 -30.31
N THR A 72 -22.98 -7.23 -30.05
CA THR A 72 -24.26 -7.08 -30.75
C THR A 72 -23.94 -6.59 -32.17
N LYS A 73 -24.09 -7.49 -33.14
CA LYS A 73 -24.22 -7.08 -34.54
C LYS A 73 -25.56 -6.38 -34.70
N GLU A 74 -25.55 -5.06 -34.88
CA GLU A 74 -26.70 -4.37 -35.44
C GLU A 74 -26.58 -4.40 -36.97
N LYS A 75 -27.55 -5.08 -37.58
CA LYS A 75 -27.81 -5.09 -39.02
C LYS A 75 -29.07 -4.24 -39.18
N CYS A 76 -29.01 -3.14 -39.92
CA CYS A 76 -30.22 -2.48 -40.41
C CYS A 76 -30.06 -2.12 -41.89
N HIS A 77 -31.22 -2.14 -42.54
CA HIS A 77 -31.49 -2.34 -43.96
C HIS A 77 -31.03 -1.23 -44.90
#